data_AF-A0A967JZ43-F1
#
_entry.id   AF-A0A967JZ43-F1
#
_cell.length_a   1.000
_cell.length_b   1.000
_cell.length_c   1.000
_cell.angle_alpha   90.00
_cell.angle_beta   90.00
_cell.angle_gamma   90.00
#
_symmetry.space_group_name_H-M   'P 1'
#
loop_
_entity.id
_entity.type
_entity.pdbx_description
1 polymer ?
#
loop_
_entity_poly.entity_id
_entity_poly.type
_entity_poly.pdbx_seq_one_letter_code
_entity_poly.pdbx_strand_id
1 'polypeptide(L)' 'MIKEKLAKRSGGKILDVATEAGWFIDKLKDAFRDIDEVVGIDISDEDFEEALQRLKGVSVSFIVMDGA' A
#
# COMPACT_ATOMS: atom_id res chain seq x y z
N MET A 1 7.56 -5.61 19.85
CA MET A 1 6.30 -5.47 19.06
C MET A 1 6.58 -5.54 17.56
N ILE A 2 5.55 -5.73 16.73
CA ILE A 2 5.73 -5.79 15.26
C ILE A 2 6.24 -4.46 14.67
N LYS A 3 5.76 -3.32 15.19
CA LYS A 3 6.19 -1.98 14.75
C LYS A 3 7.70 -1.76 14.88
N GLU A 4 8.32 -2.22 15.96
CA GLU A 4 9.78 -2.13 16.18
C GLU A 4 10.58 -2.98 15.18
N LYS A 5 10.00 -4.08 14.68
CA LYS A 5 10.62 -4.91 13.65
C LYS A 5 10.50 -4.25 12.28
N LEU A 6 9.34 -3.64 11.99
CA LEU A 6 9.09 -2.93 10.72
C LEU A 6 9.92 -1.65 10.61
N ALA A 7 10.08 -0.89 11.70
CA ALA A 7 10.89 0.33 11.72
C ALA A 7 12.39 0.10 11.47
N LYS A 8 12.86 -1.15 11.58
CA LYS A 8 14.24 -1.56 11.24
C LYS A 8 14.40 -2.01 9.79
N ARG A 9 13.30 -2.16 9.05
CA ARG A 9 13.31 -2.47 7.62
C ARG A 9 13.34 -1.16 6.85
N SER A 10 14.13 -1.16 5.79
CA SER A 10 14.32 -0.01 4.92
C SER A 10 14.23 -0.46 3.47
N GLY A 11 13.54 0.33 2.65
CA GLY A 11 13.19 0.03 1.27
C GLY A 11 12.28 -1.20 1.13
N GLY A 12 12.24 -1.73 -0.08
CA GLY A 12 11.43 -2.86 -0.49
C GLY A 12 10.05 -2.47 -1.02
N LYS A 13 9.40 -3.45 -1.63
CA LYS A 13 8.04 -3.33 -2.16
C LYS A 13 7.03 -3.99 -1.23
N ILE A 14 5.90 -3.34 -1.02
CA ILE A 14 4.75 -3.92 -0.32
C ILE A 14 3.74 -4.38 -1.35
N LEU A 15 3.28 -5.63 -1.23
CA LEU A 15 2.12 -6.13 -1.96
C LEU A 15 0.91 -6.03 -1.04
N ASP A 16 -0.11 -5.32 -1.49
CA ASP A 16 -1.39 -5.16 -0.79
C ASP A 16 -2.51 -5.72 -1.67
N VAL A 17 -3.38 -6.55 -1.09
CA VAL A 17 -4.43 -7.28 -1.81
C VAL A 17 -5.77 -6.93 -1.18
N ALA A 18 -6.77 -6.62 -2.00
CA ALA A 18 -7.98 -5.89 -1.60
C ALA A 18 -7.61 -4.52 -1.03
N THR A 19 -6.86 -3.74 -1.83
CA THR A 19 -6.34 -2.44 -1.41
C THR A 19 -7.43 -1.40 -1.15
N GLU A 20 -8.57 -1.49 -1.83
CA GLU A 20 -9.68 -0.54 -1.80
C GLU A 20 -9.14 0.90 -1.84
N ALA A 21 -9.63 1.77 -0.95
CA ALA A 21 -9.17 3.15 -0.79
C ALA A 21 -7.80 3.32 -0.10
N GLY A 22 -7.04 2.24 0.13
CA GLY A 22 -5.66 2.29 0.66
C GLY A 22 -5.55 2.60 2.16
N TRP A 23 -6.61 2.39 2.95
CA TRP A 23 -6.63 2.70 4.38
C TRP A 23 -5.58 1.94 5.19
N PHE A 24 -5.36 0.67 4.85
CA PHE A 24 -4.41 -0.16 5.58
C PHE A 24 -2.97 0.31 5.37
N ILE A 25 -2.59 0.60 4.12
CA ILE A 25 -1.27 1.12 3.76
C ILE A 25 -1.02 2.50 4.37
N ASP A 26 -2.04 3.35 4.45
CA ASP A 26 -1.91 4.65 5.12
C ASP A 26 -1.49 4.52 6.60
N LYS A 27 -1.95 3.46 7.29
CA LYS A 27 -1.51 3.16 8.67
C LYS A 27 -0.13 2.51 8.73
N LEU A 28 0.21 1.71 7.73
CA LEU A 28 1.48 0.99 7.70
C LEU A 28 2.66 1.86 7.29
N LYS A 29 2.48 2.87 6.44
CA LYS A 29 3.60 3.70 5.96
C LYS A 29 4.40 4.34 7.09
N ASP A 30 3.75 4.65 8.22
CA ASP A 30 4.39 5.20 9.42
C ASP A 30 5.11 4.16 10.29
N ALA A 31 4.92 2.87 10.01
CA ALA A 31 5.55 1.77 10.73
C ALA A 31 6.88 1.32 10.10
N PHE A 32 7.10 1.63 8.81
CA PHE A 32 8.34 1.37 8.10
C PHE A 32 9.26 2.59 8.16
N ARG A 33 10.57 2.38 7.95
CA ARG A 33 11.52 3.50 7.86
C ARG A 33 11.31 4.28 6.56
N ASP A 34 11.17 3.54 5.48
CA ASP A 34 10.92 3.97 4.11
C ASP A 34 10.38 2.77 3.32
N ILE A 35 9.69 3.06 2.22
CA ILE A 35 9.07 2.09 1.32
C ILE A 35 9.40 2.55 -0.11
N ASP A 36 9.90 1.65 -0.95
CA ASP A 36 10.23 1.99 -2.34
C ASP A 36 8.97 2.08 -3.19
N GLU A 37 8.04 1.13 -3.01
CA GLU A 37 6.81 1.02 -3.77
C GLU A 37 5.74 0.21 -3.03
N VAL A 38 4.48 0.58 -3.24
CA VAL A 38 3.31 -0.24 -2.91
C VAL A 38 2.68 -0.73 -4.21
N VAL A 39 2.48 -2.04 -4.32
CA VAL A 39 1.71 -2.67 -5.39
C VAL A 39 0.34 -3.02 -4.81
N GLY A 40 -0.68 -2.23 -5.14
CA GLY A 40 -2.06 -2.48 -4.74
C GLY A 40 -2.78 -3.36 -5.75
N ILE A 41 -3.51 -4.36 -5.27
CA ILE A 41 -4.31 -5.28 -6.09
C ILE A 41 -5.75 -5.23 -5.61
N ASP A 42 -6.69 -5.06 -6.54
CA ASP A 42 -8.12 -5.11 -6.24
C ASP A 42 -8.94 -5.71 -7.41
N ILE A 43 -10.19 -6.08 -7.14
CA ILE A 43 -11.12 -6.63 -8.13
C ILE A 43 -11.73 -5.57 -9.05
N SER A 44 -11.65 -4.29 -8.64
CA SER A 44 -12.09 -3.14 -9.42
C SER A 44 -11.14 -1.95 -9.22
N ASP A 45 -11.25 -0.93 -10.08
CA ASP A 45 -10.49 0.31 -9.98
C ASP A 45 -11.27 1.44 -9.28
N GLU A 46 -12.45 1.14 -8.72
CA GLU A 46 -13.40 2.13 -8.18
C GLU A 46 -12.76 3.05 -7.13
N ASP A 47 -11.89 2.50 -6.28
CA ASP A 47 -11.26 3.24 -5.19
C ASP A 47 -9.83 3.72 -5.47
N PHE A 48 -9.27 3.46 -6.67
CA PHE A 48 -7.86 3.76 -6.95
C PHE A 48 -7.56 5.26 -6.93
N GLU A 49 -8.49 6.11 -7.36
CA GLU A 49 -8.30 7.56 -7.28
C GLU A 49 -8.24 8.02 -5.82
N GLU A 50 -9.12 7.51 -4.95
CA GLU A 50 -9.08 7.81 -3.51
C GLU A 50 -7.77 7.31 -2.89
N ALA A 51 -7.37 6.07 -3.22
CA ALA A 51 -6.13 5.47 -2.73
C ALA A 51 -4.90 6.29 -3.14
N LEU A 52 -4.83 6.77 -4.39
CA LEU A 52 -3.75 7.66 -4.84
C LEU A 52 -3.70 8.97 -4.04
N GLN A 53 -4.85 9.57 -3.75
CA GLN A 53 -4.89 10.80 -2.94
C GLN A 53 -4.44 10.54 -1.49
N ARG A 54 -4.85 9.41 -0.91
CA ARG A 54 -4.52 9.00 0.45
C ARG A 54 -3.04 8.65 0.61
N LEU A 55 -2.47 7.95 -0.37
CA LEU A 55 -1.10 7.46 -0.36
C LEU A 55 -0.08 8.44 -0.97
N LYS A 56 -0.43 9.72 -1.08
CA LYS A 56 0.49 10.78 -1.52
C LYS A 56 1.82 10.72 -0.78
N GLY A 57 2.90 10.80 -1.54
CA GLY A 57 4.28 10.71 -1.03
C GLY A 57 4.84 9.29 -0.97
N VAL A 58 4.04 8.28 -1.30
CA VAL A 58 4.48 6.89 -1.50
C VAL A 58 4.37 6.57 -3.00
N SER A 59 5.34 5.83 -3.55
CA SER A 59 5.20 5.31 -4.92
C SER A 59 4.18 4.18 -4.90
N VAL A 60 3.14 4.26 -5.72
CA VAL A 60 2.07 3.26 -5.77
C VAL A 60 1.82 2.85 -7.21
N SER A 61 1.71 1.55 -7.46
CA SER A 61 1.18 0.95 -8.68
C SER A 61 -0.06 0.12 -8.33
N PHE A 62 -1.07 0.15 -9.21
CA PHE A 62 -2.30 -0.60 -9.03
C PHE A 62 -2.49 -1.63 -10.13
N ILE A 63 -3.02 -2.79 -9.76
CA ILE A 63 -3.36 -3.89 -10.66
C ILE A 63 -4.80 -4.30 -10.37
N VAL A 64 -5.67 -4.24 -11.38
CA VAL A 64 -6.98 -4.88 -11.32
C VAL A 64 -6.81 -6.37 -11.61
N MET A 65 -7.29 -7.24 -10.72
CA MET A 65 -7.30 -8.68 -10.91
C MET A 65 -8.72 -9.18 -11.15
N ASP A 66 -8.83 -10.29 -11.90
CA ASP A 66 -10.07 -11.04 -11.94
C ASP A 66 -10.25 -11.77 -10.60
N GLY A 67 -11.30 -11.40 -9.86
CA GLY A 67 -11.66 -12.01 -8.59
C GLY A 67 -12.68 -13.14 -8.71
N ALA A 68 -13.08 -13.50 -9.94
CA ALA A 68 -14.09 -14.53 -10.22
C ALA A 68 -13.56 -15.97 -10.10
#